data_AF-A0A955PQ39-F1
#
_entry.id   AF-A0A955PQ39-F1
#
_cell.length_a   1.000
_cell.length_b   1.000
_cell.length_c   1.000
_cell.angle_alpha   90.00
_cell.angle_beta   90.00
_cell.angle_gamma   90.00
#
_symmetry.space_group_name_H-M   'P 1'
#
loop_
_entity.id
_entity.type
_entity.pdbx_description
1 polymer ?
#
loop_
_entity_poly.entity_id
_entity_poly.type
_entity_poly.pdbx_seq_one_letter_code
_entity_poly.pdbx_strand_id
1 'polypeptide(L)' 'LRILLRVKPDVILSTGAAPGYMAIRLGRLFGAKTIWLDSIANVEELSLSGQQVGKFTDLWLTQWPHLAQPEGPKFEGSVL' A
#
# COMPACT_ATOMS: atom_id res chain seq x y z
N LEU A 1 1.83 6.72 15.99
CA LEU A 1 2.95 7.69 15.90
C LEU A 1 4.24 7.24 16.59
N ARG A 2 4.19 6.76 17.86
CA ARG A 2 5.39 6.35 18.63
C ARG A 2 6.36 5.45 17.86
N ILE A 3 5.85 4.46 17.13
CA ILE A 3 6.69 3.55 16.33
C ILE A 3 7.39 4.30 15.19
N LEU A 4 6.69 5.12 14.42
CA LEU A 4 7.27 5.90 13.32
C LEU A 4 8.39 6.83 13.81
N LEU A 5 8.16 7.53 14.93
CA LEU A 5 9.16 8.44 15.51
C LEU A 5 10.37 7.71 16.11
N ARG A 6 10.15 6.51 16.65
CA ARG A 6 11.22 5.71 17.29
C ARG A 6 12.05 4.94 16.27
N VAL A 7 11.39 4.29 15.32
CA VAL A 7 12.03 3.42 14.32
C VAL A 7 12.60 4.24 13.18
N LYS A 8 11.96 5.37 12.83
CA LYS A 8 12.32 6.23 11.69
C LYS A 8 12.54 5.40 10.41
N PRO A 9 11.51 4.66 9.95
CA PRO A 9 11.68 3.74 8.84
C PRO A 9 12.00 4.49 7.55
N ASP A 10 12.94 3.96 6.77
CA ASP A 10 13.20 4.43 5.40
C ASP A 10 12.06 4.02 4.45
N VAL A 11 11.43 2.86 4.72
CA VAL A 11 10.36 2.29 3.90
C VAL A 11 9.25 1.73 4.80
N ILE A 12 8.00 1.92 4.38
CA ILE A 12 6.82 1.27 4.94
C ILE A 12 6.13 0.47 3.85
N LEU A 13 5.96 -0.82 4.08
CA LEU A 13 5.19 -1.72 3.24
C LEU A 13 3.95 -2.19 3.99
N SER A 14 2.79 -2.20 3.32
CA SER A 14 1.56 -2.76 3.87
C SER A 14 0.85 -3.62 2.84
N THR A 15 0.33 -4.76 3.30
CA THR A 15 -0.47 -5.69 2.51
C THR A 15 -1.98 -5.48 2.64
N GLY A 16 -2.41 -4.35 3.22
CA GLY A 16 -3.83 -4.04 3.39
C GLY A 16 -4.27 -3.57 4.78
N ALA A 17 -5.59 -3.41 4.91
CA ALA A 17 -6.35 -2.95 6.08
C ALA A 17 -6.15 -1.47 6.49
N ALA A 18 -7.09 -0.97 7.30
CA ALA A 18 -7.10 0.41 7.76
C ALA A 18 -5.84 0.85 8.52
N PRO A 19 -5.21 0.03 9.40
CA PRO A 19 -3.97 0.41 10.07
C PRO A 19 -2.81 0.61 9.09
N GLY A 20 -2.71 -0.24 8.08
CA GLY A 20 -1.72 -0.14 7.00
C GLY A 20 -1.87 1.14 6.20
N TYR A 21 -3.11 1.48 5.85
CA TYR A 21 -3.43 2.71 5.13
C TYR A 21 -3.02 3.95 5.92
N MET A 22 -3.29 3.96 7.23
CA MET A 22 -2.81 5.02 8.11
C MET A 22 -1.28 5.06 8.23
N ALA A 23 -0.62 3.90 8.30
CA ALA A 23 0.83 3.83 8.35
C ALA A 23 1.48 4.42 7.10
N ILE A 24 0.94 4.15 5.91
CA ILE A 24 1.40 4.73 4.64
C ILE A 24 1.26 6.25 4.67
N ARG A 25 0.08 6.79 5.00
CA ARG A 25 -0.14 8.25 5.01
C ARG A 25 0.77 8.95 5.99
N LEU A 26 0.90 8.41 7.21
CA LEU A 26 1.77 8.98 8.22
C LEU A 26 3.24 8.82 7.83
N GLY A 27 3.67 7.66 7.37
CA GLY A 27 5.05 7.40 6.91
C GLY A 27 5.52 8.39 5.86
N ARG A 28 4.67 8.65 4.85
CA ARG A 28 4.93 9.65 3.81
C ARG A 28 5.14 11.04 4.40
N LEU A 29 4.33 11.45 5.38
CA LEU A 29 4.51 12.74 6.08
C LEU A 29 5.84 12.81 6.86
N PHE A 30 6.36 11.67 7.31
CA PHE A 30 7.68 11.57 7.97
C PHE A 30 8.83 11.29 7.00
N GLY A 31 8.59 11.32 5.68
CA GLY A 31 9.61 11.15 4.65
C GLY A 31 9.95 9.71 4.27
N ALA A 32 9.25 8.71 4.83
CA ALA A 32 9.44 7.32 4.44
C ALA A 32 8.92 7.06 3.03
N LYS A 33 9.60 6.17 2.28
CA LYS A 33 9.04 5.57 1.07
C LYS A 33 7.91 4.63 1.42
N THR A 34 6.92 4.55 0.58
CA THR A 34 5.65 3.87 0.89
C THR A 34 5.27 2.89 -0.21
N ILE A 35 4.94 1.66 0.19
CA ILE A 35 4.54 0.58 -0.71
C ILE A 35 3.23 0.00 -0.21
N TRP A 36 2.22 0.01 -1.08
CA TRP A 36 0.99 -0.75 -0.90
C TRP A 36 1.00 -1.94 -1.84
N LEU A 37 0.82 -3.14 -1.27
CA LEU A 37 0.48 -4.34 -2.01
C LEU A 37 -0.91 -4.75 -1.57
N ASP A 38 -1.90 -4.75 -2.46
CA ASP A 38 -3.22 -5.18 -2.03
C ASP A 38 -3.20 -6.69 -1.69
N SER A 39 -3.97 -7.06 -0.65
CA SER A 39 -3.95 -8.41 -0.09
C SER A 39 -4.20 -9.45 -1.17
N ILE A 40 -3.49 -10.58 -1.12
CA ILE A 40 -3.76 -11.72 -2.02
C ILE A 40 -5.22 -12.20 -1.91
N ALA A 41 -5.87 -12.01 -0.76
CA ALA A 41 -7.26 -12.40 -0.55
C ALA A 41 -8.27 -11.55 -1.34
N ASN A 42 -7.86 -10.38 -1.85
CA ASN A 42 -8.73 -9.45 -2.59
C ASN A 42 -8.76 -9.82 -4.07
N VAL A 43 -9.36 -10.99 -4.37
CA VAL A 43 -9.37 -11.56 -5.72
C VAL A 43 -10.25 -10.76 -6.68
N GLU A 44 -11.44 -10.40 -6.23
CA GLU A 44 -12.51 -9.84 -7.10
C GLU A 44 -12.48 -8.31 -7.16
N GLU A 45 -12.07 -7.66 -6.07
CA GLU A 45 -11.99 -6.20 -5.97
C GLU A 45 -10.91 -5.78 -5.00
N LEU A 46 -10.31 -4.61 -5.23
CA LEU A 46 -9.36 -4.02 -4.28
C LEU A 46 -10.05 -3.69 -2.95
N SER A 47 -9.33 -3.85 -1.84
CA SER A 47 -9.84 -3.35 -0.55
C SER A 47 -10.17 -1.85 -0.62
N LEU A 48 -11.12 -1.37 0.18
CA LEU A 48 -11.42 0.08 0.25
C LEU A 48 -10.17 0.91 0.56
N SER A 49 -9.33 0.43 1.48
CA SER A 49 -8.04 1.05 1.76
C SER A 49 -7.11 1.02 0.55
N GLY A 50 -7.06 -0.11 -0.17
CA GLY A 50 -6.30 -0.26 -1.40
C GLY A 50 -6.75 0.70 -2.49
N GLN A 51 -8.05 0.90 -2.67
CA GLN A 51 -8.60 1.88 -3.62
C GLN A 51 -8.22 3.32 -3.25
N GLN A 52 -8.20 3.64 -1.95
CA GLN A 52 -7.92 5.00 -1.46
C GLN A 52 -6.43 5.34 -1.35
N VAL A 53 -5.54 4.34 -1.31
CA VAL A 53 -4.11 4.55 -1.05
C VAL A 53 -3.36 5.16 -2.22
N GLY A 54 -3.88 5.08 -3.46
CA GLY A 54 -3.13 5.39 -4.68
C GLY A 54 -2.40 6.73 -4.67
N LYS A 55 -3.05 7.80 -4.19
CA LYS A 55 -2.43 9.15 -4.12
C LYS A 55 -1.43 9.33 -2.97
N PHE A 56 -1.35 8.36 -2.06
CA PHE A 56 -0.59 8.44 -0.81
C PHE A 56 0.54 7.42 -0.72
N THR A 57 0.71 6.54 -1.71
CA THR A 57 1.80 5.56 -1.76
C THR A 57 2.78 5.91 -2.90
N ASP A 58 4.03 5.50 -2.79
CA ASP A 58 5.02 5.65 -3.87
C ASP A 58 4.95 4.46 -4.85
N LEU A 59 4.64 3.28 -4.34
CA LEU A 59 4.39 2.07 -5.12
C LEU A 59 3.03 1.46 -4.72
N TRP A 60 2.19 1.17 -5.71
CA TRP A 60 0.84 0.63 -5.52
C TRP A 60 0.65 -0.60 -6.40
N LEU A 61 0.50 -1.75 -5.77
CA LEU A 61 0.52 -3.05 -6.45
C LEU A 61 -0.74 -3.87 -6.16
N THR A 62 -1.10 -4.72 -7.12
CA THR A 62 -2.08 -5.80 -6.99
C THR A 62 -1.50 -7.10 -7.55
N GLN A 63 -1.99 -8.23 -7.06
CA GLN A 63 -1.58 -9.56 -7.52
C GLN A 63 -2.56 -10.16 -8.54
N TRP A 64 -3.60 -9.40 -8.89
CA TRP A 64 -4.64 -9.84 -9.81
C TRP A 64 -4.61 -8.97 -11.08
N PRO A 65 -4.34 -9.56 -12.27
CA PRO A 65 -4.18 -8.78 -13.50
C PRO A 65 -5.37 -7.88 -13.82
N HIS A 66 -6.59 -8.38 -13.57
CA HIS A 66 -7.83 -7.68 -13.86
C HIS A 66 -8.14 -6.52 -12.91
N LEU A 67 -7.43 -6.40 -11.79
CA LEU A 67 -7.55 -5.29 -10.84
C LEU A 67 -6.57 -4.15 -11.12
N ALA A 68 -5.65 -4.33 -12.07
CA ALA A 68 -4.71 -3.28 -12.42
C ALA A 68 -5.41 -2.16 -13.22
N GLN A 69 -4.95 -0.93 -13.03
CA GLN A 69 -5.48 0.25 -13.74
C GLN A 69 -4.33 1.08 -14.32
N PRO A 70 -4.58 1.93 -15.35
CA PRO A 70 -3.54 2.73 -15.98
C PRO A 70 -2.73 3.60 -14.99
N GLU A 71 -3.39 4.17 -13.98
CA GLU A 71 -2.78 5.02 -12.95
C GLU A 71 -2.41 4.24 -11.67
N GLY A 72 -2.55 2.91 -11.70
CA GLY A 72 -2.37 2.03 -10.55
C GLY A 72 -3.69 1.54 -9.92
N PRO A 73 -3.66 0.41 -9.19
CA PRO A 73 -2.47 -0.36 -8.84
C PRO A 73 -1.88 -1.07 -10.07
N LYS A 74 -0.57 -1.32 -10.05
CA LYS A 74 0.11 -2.10 -11.09
C LYS A 74 0.03 -3.58 -10.74
N PHE A 75 -0.15 -4.44 -11.74
CA PHE A 75 -0.11 -5.88 -11.54
C PHE A 75 1.34 -6.36 -11.43
N GLU A 76 1.65 -7.12 -10.37
CA GLU A 76 2.98 -7.70 -10.11
C GLU A 76 2.93 -9.16 -9.63
N GLY A 77 2.02 -10.00 -10.16
CA GLY A 77 2.05 -11.45 -9.93
C GLY A 77 2.11 -11.91 -8.46
N SER A 78 2.82 -13.00 -8.17
CA SER A 78 3.05 -13.52 -6.80
C SER A 78 4.22 -12.77 -6.17
N VAL A 79 3.92 -11.61 -5.58
CA VAL A 79 4.92 -10.82 -4.83
C VAL A 79 5.19 -11.43 -3.45
N LEU A 80 4.17 -12.07 -2.87
CA LEU A 80 4.23 -12.81 -1.60
C LEU A 80 4.23 -14.31 -1.82
#